data_AF-A0A2A5AM58-F1
#
_entry.id   AF-A0A2A5AM58-F1
#
_cell.length_a   1.000
_cell.length_b   1.000
_cell.length_c   1.000
_cell.angle_alpha   90.00
_cell.angle_beta   90.00
_cell.angle_gamma   90.00
#
_symmetry.space_group_name_H-M   'P 1'
#
loop_
_entity.id
_entity.type
_entity.pdbx_description
1 polymer ?
#
loop_
_entity_poly.entity_id
_entity_poly.type
_entity_poly.pdbx_seq_one_letter_code
_entity_poly.pdbx_strand_id
1 'polypeptide(L)'
;MALDKAKLRALIRKNAGLESTADCPCCKIGLSPMTIEGVDTDFCPDCHGVWLDAGEASDIAEGLDDFPNFDWSWSNRKETKKLSPRDPGVYLWELPYTKGKSLLVDYCLKSKGIWLDCSEIAELEGIIADQVDPNQRLNKLANQLKKDGFLVLT
;
A
#
# COMPACT_ATOMS: atom_id res chain seq x y z
N MET A 1 26.25 -0.05 5.99
CA MET A 1 25.16 0.77 5.41
C MET A 1 24.24 -0.18 4.66
N ALA A 2 23.08 -0.50 5.23
CA ALA A 2 22.08 -1.30 4.52
C ALA A 2 21.52 -0.46 3.38
N LEU A 3 21.45 -1.03 2.18
CA LEU A 3 20.76 -0.41 1.07
C LEU A 3 19.27 -0.36 1.42
N ASP A 4 18.69 0.83 1.42
CA ASP A 4 17.28 1.06 1.64
C ASP A 4 16.46 0.24 0.62
N LYS A 5 15.57 -0.64 1.12
CA LYS A 5 14.77 -1.54 0.28
C LYS A 5 13.91 -0.74 -0.71
N ALA A 6 13.42 0.44 -0.33
CA ALA A 6 12.68 1.32 -1.21
C ALA A 6 13.57 1.79 -2.38
N LYS A 7 14.80 2.25 -2.09
CA LYS A 7 15.77 2.64 -3.11
C LYS A 7 16.20 1.49 -4.03
N LEU A 8 16.29 0.27 -3.51
CA LEU A 8 16.61 -0.90 -4.33
C LEU A 8 15.44 -1.23 -5.28
N ARG A 9 14.20 -1.19 -4.81
CA ARG A 9 13.00 -1.42 -5.64
C ARG A 9 12.88 -0.36 -6.73
N ALA A 10 13.06 0.92 -6.38
CA ALA A 10 13.11 2.04 -7.31
C ALA A 10 14.12 1.81 -8.44
N LEU A 11 15.34 1.41 -8.07
CA LEU A 11 16.42 1.17 -9.02
C LEU A 11 16.12 -0.02 -9.94
N ILE A 12 15.56 -1.11 -9.40
CA ILE A 12 15.14 -2.28 -10.18
C ILE A 12 14.04 -1.88 -11.17
N ARG A 13 13.06 -1.10 -10.73
CA ARG A 13 11.93 -0.67 -11.56
C ARG A 13 12.39 0.20 -12.73
N LYS A 14 13.28 1.16 -12.46
CA LYS A 14 13.92 1.99 -13.49
C LYS A 14 14.74 1.17 -14.48
N ASN A 15 15.57 0.25 -13.98
CA ASN A 15 16.42 -0.60 -14.83
C ASN A 15 15.61 -1.63 -15.64
N ALA A 16 14.45 -2.05 -15.16
CA ALA A 16 13.53 -2.93 -15.88
C ALA A 16 12.68 -2.19 -16.94
N GLY A 17 12.80 -0.86 -17.06
CA GLY A 17 12.01 -0.07 -18.00
C GLY A 17 10.52 0.01 -17.62
N LEU A 18 10.19 -0.19 -16.34
CA LEU A 18 8.82 -0.13 -15.81
C LEU A 18 8.43 1.31 -15.44
N GLU A 19 8.72 2.26 -16.33
CA GLU A 19 8.10 3.59 -16.28
C GLU A 19 6.60 3.43 -16.58
N SER A 20 5.75 4.16 -15.87
CA SER A 20 4.31 3.88 -15.77
C SER A 20 3.59 3.95 -17.12
N THR A 21 3.42 2.79 -17.77
CA THR A 21 2.46 2.58 -18.89
C THR A 21 1.09 2.13 -18.37
N ALA A 22 0.82 2.34 -17.09
CA ALA A 22 -0.32 1.80 -16.40
C ALA A 22 -1.45 2.84 -16.32
N ASP A 23 -2.67 2.42 -16.62
CA ASP A 23 -3.84 3.29 -16.56
C ASP A 23 -4.43 3.33 -15.15
N CYS A 24 -4.85 4.53 -14.74
CA CYS A 24 -5.60 4.76 -13.53
C CYS A 24 -6.86 3.88 -13.50
N PRO A 25 -7.10 3.10 -12.43
CA PRO A 25 -8.28 2.25 -12.32
C PRO A 25 -9.60 3.04 -12.38
N CYS A 26 -9.58 4.29 -11.93
CA CYS A 26 -10.72 5.21 -11.90
C CYS A 26 -10.93 5.92 -13.25
N CYS A 27 -9.94 6.69 -13.71
CA CYS A 27 -10.08 7.61 -14.86
C CYS A 27 -9.55 7.07 -16.19
N LYS A 28 -8.85 5.93 -16.19
CA LYS A 28 -8.25 5.30 -17.38
C LYS A 28 -7.22 6.17 -18.11
N ILE A 29 -6.59 7.11 -17.40
CA ILE A 29 -5.44 7.87 -17.90
C ILE A 29 -4.14 7.31 -17.33
N GLY A 30 -3.02 7.58 -18.01
CA GLY A 30 -1.71 7.14 -17.54
C GLY A 30 -1.37 7.68 -16.16
N LEU A 31 -0.93 6.80 -15.27
CA LEU A 31 -0.36 7.18 -13.99
C LEU A 31 1.03 7.79 -14.17
N SER A 32 1.43 8.69 -13.27
CA SER A 32 2.73 9.34 -13.23
C SER A 32 3.50 8.90 -11.97
N PRO A 33 4.82 8.66 -12.06
CA PRO A 33 5.60 8.29 -10.89
C PRO A 33 5.64 9.43 -9.87
N MET A 34 5.55 9.09 -8.58
CA MET A 34 5.63 10.04 -7.47
C MET A 34 6.32 9.39 -6.27
N THR A 35 7.14 10.14 -5.52
CA THR A 35 7.75 9.64 -4.28
C THR A 35 7.00 10.19 -3.06
N ILE A 36 6.54 9.31 -2.17
CA ILE A 36 5.84 9.62 -0.92
C ILE A 36 6.66 9.03 0.23
N GLU A 37 7.11 9.84 1.20
CA GLU A 37 7.94 9.40 2.33
C GLU A 37 9.16 8.53 1.92
N GLY A 38 9.75 8.82 0.76
CA GLY A 38 10.89 8.07 0.21
C GLY A 38 10.54 6.76 -0.48
N VAL A 39 9.26 6.44 -0.61
CA VAL A 39 8.71 5.29 -1.34
C VAL A 39 8.21 5.75 -2.70
N ASP A 40 8.64 5.09 -3.77
CA ASP A 40 8.15 5.37 -5.12
C ASP A 40 6.77 4.75 -5.31
N THR A 41 5.84 5.52 -5.86
CA THR A 41 4.42 5.19 -6.04
C THR A 41 3.96 5.68 -7.42
N ASP A 42 2.74 5.33 -7.83
CA ASP A 42 2.15 5.85 -9.06
C ASP A 42 0.89 6.67 -8.76
N PHE A 43 0.88 7.93 -9.20
CA PHE A 43 -0.15 8.91 -8.94
C PHE A 43 -0.96 9.23 -10.20
N CYS A 44 -2.28 9.39 -10.07
CA CYS A 44 -3.15 9.85 -11.14
C CYS A 44 -3.29 11.37 -11.11
N PRO A 45 -2.90 12.10 -12.18
CA PRO A 45 -2.99 13.57 -12.20
C PRO A 45 -4.42 14.12 -12.36
N ASP A 46 -5.42 13.27 -12.63
CA ASP A 46 -6.81 13.71 -12.83
C ASP A 46 -7.67 13.50 -11.57
N CYS A 47 -7.74 12.26 -11.04
CA CYS A 47 -8.50 11.98 -9.81
C CYS A 47 -7.68 12.09 -8.53
N HIS A 48 -6.37 12.33 -8.62
CA HIS A 48 -5.46 12.41 -7.47
C HIS A 48 -5.39 11.13 -6.62
N GLY A 49 -5.70 9.97 -7.21
CA GLY A 49 -5.54 8.67 -6.57
C GLY A 49 -4.10 8.15 -6.69
N VAL A 50 -3.74 7.21 -5.81
CA VAL A 50 -2.41 6.61 -5.71
C VAL A 50 -2.50 5.09 -5.80
N TRP A 51 -1.62 4.51 -6.59
CA TRP A 51 -1.34 3.08 -6.60
C TRP A 51 -0.08 2.80 -5.78
N LEU A 52 -0.21 1.85 -4.86
CA LEU A 52 0.86 1.30 -4.04
C LEU A 52 1.09 -0.15 -4.44
N ASP A 53 2.31 -0.51 -4.82
CA ASP A 53 2.70 -1.91 -5.00
C ASP A 53 2.81 -2.64 -3.66
N ALA A 54 2.93 -3.96 -3.74
CA ALA A 54 3.10 -4.81 -2.57
C ALA A 54 4.32 -4.36 -1.73
N GLY A 55 4.07 -4.07 -0.46
CA GLY A 55 5.02 -3.60 0.54
C GLY A 55 5.14 -2.08 0.65
N GLU A 56 4.63 -1.30 -0.31
CA GLU A 56 4.81 0.15 -0.31
C GLU A 56 3.96 0.84 0.76
N ALA A 57 2.74 0.35 1.03
CA ALA A 57 1.92 0.85 2.12
C ALA A 57 2.59 0.62 3.49
N SER A 58 3.19 -0.55 3.70
CA SER A 58 3.96 -0.88 4.89
C SER A 58 5.20 0.00 5.06
N ASP A 59 5.91 0.25 3.96
CA ASP A 59 7.09 1.10 3.93
C ASP A 59 6.73 2.57 4.27
N ILE A 60 5.62 3.10 3.74
CA ILE A 60 5.10 4.45 4.06
C ILE A 60 4.62 4.54 5.52
N ALA A 61 3.89 3.53 5.99
CA ALA A 61 3.30 3.53 7.33
C ALA A 61 4.29 3.10 8.44
N GLU A 62 5.58 3.03 8.13
CA GLU A 62 6.68 2.67 9.05
C GLU A 62 6.39 1.40 9.87
N GLY A 63 6.08 0.31 9.18
CA GLY A 63 6.00 -1.01 9.79
C GLY A 63 4.60 -1.47 10.15
N LEU A 64 3.52 -0.76 9.78
CA LEU A 64 2.20 -1.39 9.64
C LEU A 64 2.24 -2.43 8.51
N ASP A 65 1.45 -3.50 8.58
CA ASP A 65 1.35 -4.41 7.44
C ASP A 65 0.53 -3.70 6.35
N ASP A 66 0.80 -3.96 5.06
CA ASP A 66 0.02 -3.37 3.95
C ASP A 66 -1.49 -3.55 4.14
N PHE A 67 -1.87 -4.64 4.82
CA PHE A 67 -3.25 -4.96 5.12
C PHE A 67 -3.32 -5.67 6.50
N PRO A 68 -3.53 -4.93 7.61
CA PRO A 68 -3.39 -5.48 8.96
C PRO A 68 -4.42 -6.56 9.32
N ASN A 69 -5.54 -6.65 8.61
CA ASN A 69 -6.62 -7.61 8.87
C ASN A 69 -7.08 -8.36 7.59
N PHE A 70 -6.14 -8.77 6.74
CA PHE A 70 -6.44 -9.26 5.39
C PHE A 70 -7.55 -10.32 5.32
N ASP A 71 -7.51 -11.38 6.14
CA ASP A 71 -8.53 -12.47 6.08
C ASP A 71 -9.96 -11.97 6.31
N TRP A 72 -10.13 -11.07 7.28
CA TRP A 72 -11.43 -10.46 7.55
C TRP A 72 -11.84 -9.53 6.40
N SER A 73 -10.93 -8.68 5.93
CA SER A 73 -11.19 -7.75 4.83
C SER A 73 -11.55 -8.49 3.54
N TRP A 74 -10.83 -9.57 3.23
CA TRP A 74 -11.09 -10.44 2.09
C TRP A 74 -12.46 -11.11 2.18
N SER A 75 -12.90 -11.49 3.37
CA SER A 75 -14.23 -12.05 3.59
C SER A 75 -15.37 -11.03 3.37
N ASN A 76 -15.07 -9.73 3.41
CA ASN A 76 -16.02 -8.63 3.23
C ASN A 76 -15.80 -7.88 1.89
N ARG A 77 -15.06 -8.48 0.96
CA ARG A 77 -14.74 -7.86 -0.33
C ARG A 77 -15.94 -7.77 -1.25
N LYS A 78 -15.89 -6.85 -2.20
CA LYS A 78 -16.86 -6.71 -3.30
C LYS A 78 -16.15 -6.74 -4.64
N GLU A 79 -16.84 -7.26 -5.66
CA GLU A 79 -16.39 -7.19 -7.03
C GLU A 79 -16.48 -5.76 -7.56
N THR A 80 -15.51 -5.38 -8.40
CA THR A 80 -15.50 -4.08 -9.06
C THR A 80 -15.29 -4.24 -10.58
N LYS A 81 -15.41 -3.14 -11.31
CA LYS A 81 -15.03 -3.06 -12.73
C LYS A 81 -13.68 -2.36 -12.93
N LYS A 82 -12.98 -2.03 -11.84
CA LYS A 82 -11.68 -1.37 -11.87
C LYS A 82 -10.62 -2.40 -12.25
N LEU A 83 -9.67 -2.02 -13.09
CA LEU A 83 -8.62 -2.90 -13.58
C LEU A 83 -7.32 -2.61 -12.83
N SER A 84 -6.52 -3.65 -12.62
CA SER A 84 -5.18 -3.52 -12.03
C SER A 84 -4.25 -2.73 -12.96
N PRO A 85 -3.56 -1.70 -12.45
CA PRO A 85 -2.51 -0.99 -13.17
C PRO A 85 -1.32 -1.91 -13.53
N ARG A 86 -1.09 -2.97 -12.74
CA ARG A 86 0.02 -3.91 -12.92
C ARG A 86 -0.32 -5.12 -13.77
N ASP A 87 -1.59 -5.49 -13.81
CA ASP A 87 -2.05 -6.72 -14.44
C ASP A 87 -3.22 -6.44 -15.38
N PRO A 88 -2.94 -6.11 -16.66
CA PRO A 88 -3.99 -5.88 -17.65
C PRO A 88 -4.98 -7.05 -17.73
N GLY A 89 -6.27 -6.74 -17.70
CA GLY A 89 -7.35 -7.73 -17.70
C GLY A 89 -7.67 -8.36 -16.34
N VAL A 90 -6.95 -8.02 -15.27
CA VAL A 90 -7.28 -8.44 -13.90
C VAL A 90 -8.07 -7.34 -13.21
N TYR A 91 -9.24 -7.69 -12.65
CA TYR A 91 -10.07 -6.76 -11.88
C TYR A 91 -9.57 -6.61 -10.44
N LEU A 92 -9.79 -5.41 -9.89
CA LEU A 92 -9.58 -5.10 -8.48
C LEU A 92 -10.79 -5.52 -7.65
N TRP A 93 -10.54 -5.85 -6.40
CA TRP A 93 -11.55 -6.10 -5.38
C TRP A 93 -11.63 -4.90 -4.45
N GLU A 94 -12.83 -4.47 -4.07
CA GLU A 94 -13.01 -3.43 -3.04
C GLU A 94 -13.10 -4.09 -1.67
N LEU A 95 -12.23 -3.70 -0.72
CA LEU A 95 -12.13 -4.30 0.61
C LEU A 95 -12.13 -3.23 1.70
N PRO A 96 -12.75 -3.48 2.87
CA PRO A 96 -12.53 -2.65 4.04
C PRO A 96 -11.09 -2.75 4.52
N TYR A 97 -10.39 -1.62 4.69
CA TYR A 97 -8.96 -1.60 5.05
C TYR A 97 -8.70 -2.09 6.48
N THR A 98 -9.53 -1.66 7.43
CA THR A 98 -9.41 -2.05 8.84
C THR A 98 -10.75 -2.10 9.55
N LYS A 99 -10.84 -2.89 10.62
CA LYS A 99 -12.07 -3.03 11.41
C LYS A 99 -12.44 -1.72 12.10
N GLY A 100 -13.73 -1.39 12.07
CA GLY A 100 -14.26 -0.21 12.78
C GLY A 100 -14.01 1.13 12.10
N LYS A 101 -13.49 1.13 10.86
CA LYS A 101 -13.33 2.32 10.01
C LYS A 101 -14.10 2.12 8.70
N SER A 102 -14.46 3.20 8.03
CA SER A 102 -15.23 3.18 6.77
C SER A 102 -14.36 3.01 5.53
N LEU A 103 -13.04 3.15 5.66
CA LEU A 103 -12.10 3.12 4.56
C LEU A 103 -12.22 1.81 3.78
N LEU A 104 -12.61 1.95 2.53
CA LEU A 104 -12.54 0.90 1.52
C LEU A 104 -11.30 1.19 0.67
N VAL A 105 -10.68 0.12 0.16
CA VAL A 105 -9.56 0.22 -0.78
C VAL A 105 -9.76 -0.79 -1.88
N ASP A 106 -9.26 -0.47 -3.06
CA ASP A 106 -9.20 -1.41 -4.16
C ASP A 106 -7.91 -2.24 -4.08
N TYR A 107 -8.01 -3.56 -4.18
CA TYR A 107 -6.90 -4.48 -4.00
C TYR A 107 -6.79 -5.46 -5.17
N CYS A 108 -5.58 -5.62 -5.71
CA CYS A 108 -5.30 -6.63 -6.71
C CYS A 108 -4.79 -7.91 -6.06
N LEU A 109 -5.49 -9.03 -6.26
CA LEU A 109 -5.06 -10.32 -5.71
C LEU A 109 -3.73 -10.83 -6.33
N LYS A 110 -3.44 -10.47 -7.59
CA LYS A 110 -2.30 -10.99 -8.33
C LYS A 110 -1.00 -10.26 -7.98
N SER A 111 -0.98 -8.93 -8.13
CA SER A 111 0.18 -8.11 -7.76
C SER A 111 0.26 -7.79 -6.27
N LYS A 112 -0.85 -7.96 -5.53
CA LYS A 112 -1.01 -7.53 -4.13
C LYS A 112 -0.91 -6.01 -3.93
N GLY A 113 -1.07 -5.23 -5.00
CA GLY A 113 -1.09 -3.78 -4.91
C GLY A 113 -2.45 -3.24 -4.48
N ILE A 114 -2.41 -2.00 -3.97
CA ILE A 114 -3.54 -1.26 -3.41
C ILE A 114 -3.73 0.02 -4.23
N TRP A 115 -4.98 0.32 -4.57
CA TRP A 115 -5.39 1.60 -5.09
C TRP A 115 -6.17 2.37 -4.03
N LEU A 116 -5.80 3.64 -3.85
CA LEU A 116 -6.44 4.61 -2.98
C LEU A 116 -6.89 5.80 -3.85
N ASP A 117 -8.18 6.10 -3.89
CA ASP A 117 -8.66 7.35 -4.47
C ASP A 117 -8.45 8.56 -3.54
N CYS A 118 -8.68 9.77 -4.04
CA CYS A 118 -8.40 10.99 -3.28
C CYS A 118 -9.23 11.12 -1.99
N SER A 119 -10.43 10.54 -1.94
CA SER A 119 -11.26 10.55 -0.73
C SER A 119 -10.80 9.50 0.28
N GLU A 120 -10.30 8.37 -0.20
CA GLU A 120 -9.74 7.28 0.61
C GLU A 120 -8.40 7.67 1.27
N ILE A 121 -7.55 8.43 0.57
CA ILE A 121 -6.27 8.93 1.13
C ILE A 121 -6.50 9.76 2.40
N ALA A 122 -7.46 10.69 2.37
CA ALA A 122 -7.77 11.54 3.52
C ALA A 122 -8.27 10.72 4.73
N GLU A 123 -9.04 9.66 4.50
CA GLU A 123 -9.47 8.76 5.57
C GLU A 123 -8.32 7.91 6.12
N LEU A 124 -7.42 7.44 5.26
CA LEU A 124 -6.21 6.71 5.67
C LEU A 124 -5.30 7.55 6.57
N GLU A 125 -5.09 8.84 6.24
CA GLU A 125 -4.33 9.76 7.09
C GLU A 125 -4.93 9.87 8.49
N GLY A 126 -6.26 9.98 8.60
CA GLY A 126 -6.96 10.00 9.89
C GLY A 126 -6.78 8.69 10.67
N ILE A 127 -6.80 7.54 9.99
CA ILE A 127 -6.56 6.23 10.62
C ILE A 127 -5.13 6.11 11.13
N ILE A 128 -4.14 6.56 10.35
CA ILE A 128 -2.74 6.53 10.75
C ILE A 128 -2.53 7.44 11.96
N ALA A 129 -3.04 8.68 11.93
CA ALA A 129 -2.94 9.61 13.04
C ALA A 129 -3.52 9.06 14.36
N ASP A 130 -4.64 8.32 14.29
CA ASP A 130 -5.25 7.66 15.45
C ASP A 130 -4.42 6.47 16.00
N GLN A 131 -3.57 5.84 15.18
CA GLN A 131 -2.80 4.65 15.54
C GLN A 131 -1.31 4.90 15.84
N VAL A 132 -0.81 6.12 15.71
CA VAL A 132 0.55 6.46 16.15
C VAL A 132 0.59 6.63 17.68
N ASP A 133 0.41 5.53 18.43
CA ASP A 133 0.95 5.43 19.79
C ASP A 133 2.44 5.02 19.67
N PRO A 134 3.39 5.82 20.20
CA PRO A 134 4.82 5.49 20.21
C PRO A 134 5.12 4.08 20.75
N ASN A 135 4.31 3.58 21.69
CA ASN A 135 4.47 2.24 22.25
C ASN A 135 4.13 1.14 21.24
N GLN A 136 3.24 1.40 20.29
CA GLN A 136 2.83 0.41 19.29
C GLN A 136 3.96 0.12 18.29
N ARG A 137 4.73 1.15 17.86
CA ARG A 137 5.92 0.97 17.03
C ARG A 137 7.01 0.16 17.76
N LEU A 138 7.26 0.48 19.03
CA LEU A 138 8.21 -0.26 19.88
C LEU A 138 7.80 -1.73 20.04
N ASN A 139 6.52 -1.99 20.28
CA ASN A 139 5.99 -3.35 20.42
C ASN A 139 6.07 -4.14 19.11
N LYS A 140 5.81 -3.50 17.98
CA LYS A 140 5.88 -4.17 16.67
C LYS A 140 7.32 -4.51 16.29
N LEU A 141 8.26 -3.58 16.51
CA LEU A 141 9.70 -3.85 16.37
C LEU A 141 10.15 -4.97 17.31
N ALA A 142 9.73 -4.93 18.58
CA ALA A 142 10.04 -5.98 19.54
C ALA A 142 9.52 -7.36 19.08
N ASN A 143 8.31 -7.43 18.52
CA ASN A 143 7.74 -8.68 18.00
C ASN A 143 8.47 -9.18 16.75
N GLN A 144 8.89 -8.28 15.85
CA GLN A 144 9.67 -8.64 14.68
C GLN A 144 11.05 -9.17 15.08
N LEU A 145 11.74 -8.48 16.00
CA LEU A 145 13.02 -8.93 16.55
C LEU A 145 12.91 -10.29 17.23
N LYS A 146 11.83 -10.56 17.98
CA LYS A 146 11.57 -11.89 18.55
C LYS A 146 11.36 -12.95 17.46
N LYS A 147 10.62 -12.65 16.40
CA LYS A 147 10.44 -13.55 15.23
C LYS A 147 11.77 -13.85 14.55
N ASP A 148 12.65 -12.87 14.46
CA ASP A 148 13.98 -12.99 13.85
C ASP A 148 15.01 -13.63 14.80
N GLY A 149 14.58 -14.10 15.97
CA GLY A 149 15.39 -14.87 16.93
C GLY A 149 16.18 -14.03 17.94
N PHE A 150 15.96 -12.72 18.00
CA PHE A 150 16.59 -11.85 18.97
C PHE A 150 15.86 -11.88 20.31
N LEU A 151 16.61 -11.99 21.40
CA LEU A 151 16.07 -11.88 22.75
C LEU A 151 15.83 -10.39 23.07
N VAL A 152 14.56 -9.98 23.06
CA VAL A 152 14.17 -8.61 23.45
C VAL A 152 13.88 -8.60 24.94
N LEU A 153 14.74 -7.93 25.72
CA LEU A 153 14.54 -7.68 27.15
C LEU A 153 13.54 -6.53 27.30
N THR A 154 12.33 -6.85 27.75
CA THR A 154 11.28 -5.87 28.10
C THR A 154 11.29 -5.60 29.59
#